data_AF-A0A8J2L2L6-F1
#
_entry.id   AF-A0A8J2L2L6-F1
#
_cell.length_a   1.000
_cell.length_b   1.000
_cell.length_c   1.000
_cell.angle_alpha   90.00
_cell.angle_beta   90.00
_cell.angle_gamma   90.00
#
_symmetry.space_group_name_H-M   'P 1'
#
loop_
_entity.id
_entity.type
_entity.pdbx_description
1 polymer ?
#
loop_
_entity_poly.entity_id
_entity_poly.type
_entity_poly.pdbx_seq_one_letter_code
_entity_poly.pdbx_strand_id
1 'polypeptide(L)'
;MTPEEKFQYLIQSTLENSKAREVVESFPPTAENYTKAIGYMKERFGKDEVLVEVYVRELLRLVLVNATNPKEQSSVLCMYDKLETQLRALETLGVTSDKFAAMLYPLVESCLPEEVMRTWERNRGQIAMQPDASKDRLALLMTFLKGEVDGE
;
A
#
# COMPACT_ATOMS: atom_id res chain seq x y z
N MET A 1 4.21 9.57 27.84
CA MET A 1 5.43 10.18 27.27
C MET A 1 5.11 11.62 26.90
N THR A 2 5.74 12.59 27.56
CA THR A 2 5.58 14.02 27.24
C THR A 2 6.24 14.33 25.88
N PRO A 3 5.88 15.43 25.21
CA PRO A 3 6.50 15.79 23.94
C PRO A 3 8.02 16.04 24.03
N GLU A 4 8.53 16.47 25.19
CA GLU A 4 9.96 16.58 25.49
C GLU A 4 10.63 15.20 25.53
N GLU A 5 10.01 14.23 26.22
CA GLU A 5 10.50 12.85 26.25
C GLU A 5 10.48 12.22 24.84
N LYS A 6 9.46 12.54 24.01
CA LYS A 6 9.42 12.12 22.60
C LYS A 6 10.55 12.72 21.78
N PHE A 7 10.93 13.98 22.04
CA PHE A 7 12.05 14.62 21.35
C PHE A 7 13.38 13.94 21.72
N GLN A 8 13.61 13.69 23.01
CA GLN A 8 14.82 12.96 23.44
C GLN A 8 14.88 11.56 22.82
N TYR A 9 13.76 10.86 22.78
CA TYR A 9 13.68 9.57 22.11
C TYR A 9 13.98 9.67 20.60
N LEU A 10 13.49 10.72 19.92
CA LEU A 10 13.77 10.95 18.50
C LEU A 10 15.27 11.14 18.24
N ILE A 11 15.97 11.90 19.09
CA ILE A 11 17.42 12.04 19.03
C ILE A 11 18.06 10.65 19.13
N GLN A 12 17.74 9.89 20.18
CA GLN A 12 18.30 8.56 20.44
C GLN A 12 18.00 7.53 19.33
N SER A 13 16.87 7.68 18.65
CA SER A 13 16.45 6.79 17.56
C SER A 13 17.17 7.03 16.25
N THR A 14 17.92 8.14 16.12
CA THR A 14 18.72 8.43 14.94
C THR A 14 20.18 8.02 15.13
N LEU A 15 20.77 7.45 14.08
CA LEU A 15 22.18 7.04 14.08
C LEU A 15 23.09 8.25 14.28
N GLU A 16 24.05 8.15 15.19
CA GLU A 16 25.05 9.19 15.41
C GLU A 16 25.80 9.52 14.11
N ASN A 17 26.12 10.81 13.90
CA ASN A 17 26.77 11.33 12.68
C ASN A 17 26.00 11.10 11.37
N SER A 18 24.71 10.77 11.43
CA SER A 18 23.86 10.69 10.23
C SER A 18 23.25 12.04 9.86
N LYS A 19 22.89 12.22 8.59
CA LYS A 19 22.13 13.39 8.11
C LYS A 19 20.79 13.56 8.84
N ALA A 20 20.18 12.46 9.27
CA ALA A 20 18.96 12.47 10.07
C ALA A 20 19.22 13.07 11.47
N ARG A 21 20.32 12.66 12.11
CA ARG A 21 20.75 13.19 13.41
C ARG A 21 21.05 14.69 13.34
N GLU A 22 21.79 15.13 12.33
CA GLU A 22 22.09 16.55 12.10
C GLU A 22 20.81 17.41 12.00
N VAL A 23 19.78 16.88 11.33
CA VAL A 23 18.49 17.57 11.23
C VAL A 23 17.78 17.64 12.58
N VAL A 24 17.69 16.53 13.32
CA VAL A 24 17.01 16.53 14.62
C VAL A 24 17.73 17.43 15.63
N GLU A 25 19.06 17.41 15.68
CA GLU A 25 19.87 18.24 16.57
C GLU A 25 19.90 19.73 16.18
N SER A 26 19.50 20.07 14.94
CA SER A 26 19.36 21.48 14.53
C SER A 26 18.20 22.21 15.21
N PHE A 27 17.28 21.47 15.85
CA PHE A 27 16.17 22.03 16.62
C PHE A 27 16.46 21.93 18.13
N PRO A 28 16.17 22.98 18.92
CA PRO A 28 16.22 22.88 20.38
C PRO A 28 15.26 21.79 20.90
N PRO A 29 15.69 20.91 21.83
CA PRO A 29 14.91 19.76 22.30
C PRO A 29 13.79 20.18 23.26
N THR A 30 12.74 20.78 22.68
CA THR A 30 11.55 21.27 23.38
C THR A 30 10.30 20.60 22.82
N ALA A 31 9.21 20.58 23.60
CA ALA A 31 7.94 20.01 23.17
C ALA A 31 7.43 20.58 21.84
N GLU A 32 7.51 21.90 21.69
CA GLU A 32 7.01 22.60 20.49
C GLU A 32 7.80 22.26 19.23
N ASN A 33 9.08 21.89 19.38
CA ASN A 33 9.93 21.61 18.25
C ASN A 33 9.88 20.16 17.79
N TYR A 34 9.28 19.24 18.56
CA TYR A 34 9.15 17.83 18.14
C TYR A 34 8.41 17.71 16.80
N THR A 35 7.25 18.36 16.70
CA THR A 35 6.44 18.33 15.47
C THR A 35 7.14 19.01 14.30
N LYS A 36 7.89 20.09 14.55
CA LYS A 36 8.69 20.80 13.54
C LYS A 36 9.85 19.93 13.02
N ALA A 37 10.58 19.28 13.92
CA ALA A 37 11.69 18.38 13.57
C ALA A 37 11.18 17.19 12.74
N ILE A 38 10.07 16.57 13.15
CA ILE A 38 9.43 15.49 12.37
C ILE A 38 8.95 16.00 11.00
N GLY A 39 8.34 17.19 10.94
CA GLY A 39 7.91 17.80 9.70
C GLY A 39 9.07 18.02 8.73
N TYR A 40 10.16 18.61 9.20
CA TYR A 40 11.36 18.85 8.39
C TYR A 40 12.06 17.54 7.98
N MET A 41 12.07 16.54 8.85
CA MET A 41 12.55 15.18 8.53
C MET A 41 11.74 14.56 7.38
N LYS A 42 10.41 14.67 7.43
CA LYS A 42 9.53 14.19 6.36
C LYS A 42 9.72 14.98 5.07
N GLU A 43 9.86 16.30 5.12
CA GLU A 43 10.10 17.11 3.92
C GLU A 43 11.43 16.74 3.25
N ARG A 44 12.48 16.54 4.05
CA ARG A 44 13.84 16.27 3.53
C ARG A 44 14.04 14.82 3.09
N PHE A 45 13.42 13.86 3.77
CA PHE A 45 13.68 12.43 3.59
C PHE A 45 12.44 11.61 3.21
N GLY A 46 11.24 12.11 3.52
CA GLY A 46 9.97 11.52 3.09
C GLY A 46 9.74 11.82 1.61
N LYS A 47 10.10 10.86 0.77
CA LYS A 47 9.89 10.93 -0.67
C LYS A 47 8.71 10.06 -1.05
N ASP A 48 7.51 10.59 -0.86
CA ASP A 48 6.27 9.86 -1.10
C ASP A 48 6.19 9.34 -2.54
N GLU A 49 6.64 10.12 -3.53
CA GLU A 49 6.71 9.69 -4.94
C GLU A 49 7.58 8.43 -5.13
N VAL A 50 8.72 8.36 -4.45
CA VAL A 50 9.61 7.19 -4.50
C VAL A 50 8.96 5.98 -3.82
N LEU A 51 8.23 6.20 -2.72
CA LEU A 51 7.48 5.12 -2.07
C LEU A 51 6.34 4.61 -2.96
N VAL A 52 5.62 5.49 -3.65
CA VAL A 52 4.63 5.11 -4.66
C VAL A 52 5.27 4.23 -5.73
N GLU A 53 6.44 4.61 -6.26
CA GLU A 53 7.15 3.77 -7.24
C GLU A 53 7.52 2.39 -6.70
N VAL A 54 7.96 2.30 -5.45
CA VAL A 54 8.29 1.02 -4.80
C VAL A 54 7.05 0.13 -4.71
N TYR A 55 5.93 0.66 -4.24
CA TYR A 55 4.70 -0.12 -4.09
C TYR A 55 4.10 -0.54 -5.45
N VAL A 56 4.13 0.33 -6.46
CA VAL A 56 3.71 -0.03 -7.83
C VAL A 56 4.65 -1.09 -8.42
N ARG A 57 5.96 -1.01 -8.16
CA ARG A 57 6.93 -2.01 -8.62
C ARG A 57 6.72 -3.36 -7.94
N GLU A 58 6.33 -3.38 -6.67
CA GLU A 58 5.99 -4.62 -5.97
C GLU A 58 4.72 -5.25 -6.57
N LEU A 59 3.70 -4.45 -6.89
CA LEU A 59 2.52 -4.93 -7.62
C LEU A 59 2.91 -5.54 -8.98
N LEU A 60 3.75 -4.86 -9.77
CA LEU A 60 4.27 -5.38 -11.04
C LEU A 60 5.08 -6.67 -10.86
N ARG A 61 5.85 -6.78 -9.77
CA ARG A 61 6.57 -8.01 -9.42
C ARG A 61 5.60 -9.16 -9.16
N LEU A 62 4.47 -8.92 -8.49
CA LEU A 62 3.42 -9.93 -8.30
C LEU A 62 2.84 -10.40 -9.63
N VAL A 63 2.52 -9.48 -10.55
CA VAL A 63 2.08 -9.83 -11.92
C VAL A 63 3.10 -10.74 -12.60
N LEU A 64 4.38 -10.37 -12.57
CA LEU A 64 5.45 -11.13 -13.22
C LEU A 64 5.58 -12.54 -12.65
N VAL A 65 5.62 -12.67 -11.32
CA VAL A 65 5.71 -13.98 -10.65
C VAL A 65 4.54 -14.88 -11.06
N ASN A 66 3.33 -14.33 -11.10
CA ASN A 66 2.14 -15.09 -11.45
C ASN A 66 2.10 -15.48 -12.94
N ALA A 67 2.68 -14.66 -13.83
CA ALA A 67 2.78 -14.95 -15.25
C ALA A 67 3.88 -15.97 -15.59
N THR A 68 5.04 -15.94 -14.90
CA THR A 68 6.21 -16.75 -15.27
C THR A 68 6.33 -18.05 -14.47
N ASN A 69 5.84 -18.08 -13.23
CA ASN A 69 6.01 -19.22 -12.33
C ASN A 69 4.66 -19.68 -11.74
N PRO A 70 3.77 -20.32 -12.52
CA PRO A 70 2.49 -20.82 -12.01
C PRO A 70 2.62 -21.81 -10.86
N LYS A 71 3.76 -22.53 -10.79
CA LYS A 71 4.07 -23.48 -9.71
C LYS A 71 4.50 -22.81 -8.39
N GLU A 72 4.89 -21.55 -8.44
CA GLU A 72 5.18 -20.70 -7.26
C GLU A 72 4.00 -19.76 -6.96
N GLN A 73 2.83 -19.97 -7.58
CA GLN A 73 1.63 -19.23 -7.19
C GLN A 73 1.41 -19.42 -5.70
N SER A 74 1.57 -18.32 -4.96
CA SER A 74 1.18 -18.26 -3.57
C SER A 74 -0.33 -18.48 -3.48
N SER A 75 -0.80 -19.11 -2.41
CA SER A 75 -2.25 -19.31 -2.17
C SER A 75 -3.04 -18.01 -2.35
N VAL A 76 -4.34 -18.15 -2.64
CA VAL A 76 -5.24 -17.01 -2.84
C VAL A 76 -5.17 -16.04 -1.65
N LEU A 77 -5.11 -16.58 -0.42
CA LEU A 77 -4.83 -15.84 0.82
C LEU A 77 -3.55 -14.97 0.74
N CYS A 78 -2.40 -15.59 0.43
CA CYS A 78 -1.12 -14.87 0.43
C CYS A 78 -1.06 -13.82 -0.69
N MET A 79 -1.71 -14.07 -1.83
CA MET A 79 -1.83 -13.09 -2.89
C MET A 79 -2.70 -11.91 -2.45
N TYR A 80 -3.88 -12.18 -1.89
CA TYR A 80 -4.80 -11.16 -1.39
C TYR A 80 -4.12 -10.27 -0.34
N ASP A 81 -3.44 -10.86 0.65
CA ASP A 81 -2.73 -10.11 1.70
C ASP A 81 -1.67 -9.16 1.13
N LYS A 82 -0.91 -9.63 0.12
CA LYS A 82 0.10 -8.81 -0.55
C LYS A 82 -0.53 -7.66 -1.32
N LEU A 83 -1.59 -7.93 -2.10
CA LEU A 83 -2.31 -6.89 -2.85
C LEU A 83 -2.90 -5.84 -1.91
N GLU A 84 -3.62 -6.28 -0.89
CA GLU A 84 -4.25 -5.43 0.13
C GLU A 84 -3.21 -4.57 0.84
N THR A 85 -2.04 -5.13 1.16
CA THR A 85 -0.92 -4.38 1.77
C THR A 85 -0.42 -3.26 0.85
N GLN A 86 -0.18 -3.56 -0.43
CA GLN A 86 0.29 -2.54 -1.37
C GLN A 86 -0.78 -1.48 -1.63
N LEU A 87 -2.04 -1.87 -1.81
CA LEU A 87 -3.15 -0.94 -2.04
C LEU A 87 -3.38 0.00 -0.86
N ARG A 88 -3.34 -0.52 0.38
CA ARG A 88 -3.47 0.30 1.59
C ARG A 88 -2.30 1.28 1.76
N ALA A 89 -1.08 0.85 1.41
CA ALA A 89 0.10 1.72 1.46
C ALA A 89 -0.01 2.86 0.43
N LEU A 90 -0.45 2.55 -0.79
CA LEU A 90 -0.73 3.52 -1.84
C LEU A 90 -1.83 4.51 -1.45
N GLU A 91 -2.92 4.03 -0.83
CA GLU A 91 -4.01 4.87 -0.34
C GLU A 91 -3.52 5.87 0.73
N THR A 92 -2.65 5.42 1.65
CA THR A 92 -2.03 6.28 2.67
C THR A 92 -1.17 7.39 2.07
N LEU A 93 -0.60 7.16 0.88
CA LEU A 93 0.17 8.14 0.11
C LEU A 93 -0.70 8.99 -0.83
N GLY A 94 -2.03 8.87 -0.75
CA GLY A 94 -2.97 9.64 -1.58
C GLY A 94 -3.18 9.09 -3.00
N VAL A 95 -2.68 7.88 -3.29
CA VAL A 95 -2.96 7.13 -4.51
C VAL A 95 -4.25 6.35 -4.30
N THR A 96 -5.37 7.05 -4.39
CA THR A 96 -6.71 6.54 -4.09
C THR A 96 -7.38 5.92 -5.32
N SER A 97 -8.28 4.97 -5.09
CA SER A 97 -9.02 4.26 -6.16
C SER A 97 -9.79 5.22 -7.07
N ASP A 98 -10.39 6.29 -6.54
CA ASP A 98 -11.12 7.28 -7.35
C ASP A 98 -10.25 8.00 -8.40
N LYS A 99 -8.97 8.22 -8.11
CA LYS A 99 -8.03 8.92 -9.02
C LYS A 99 -7.23 7.97 -9.89
N PHE A 100 -6.93 6.78 -9.38
CA PHE A 100 -5.99 5.83 -10.01
C PHE A 100 -6.63 4.49 -10.38
N ALA A 101 -7.95 4.31 -10.27
CA ALA A 101 -8.64 3.06 -10.63
C ALA A 101 -8.30 2.58 -12.04
N ALA A 102 -8.16 3.49 -13.01
CA ALA A 102 -7.83 3.15 -14.40
C ALA A 102 -6.46 2.45 -14.55
N MET A 103 -5.54 2.65 -13.59
CA MET A 103 -4.23 1.99 -13.54
C MET A 103 -4.22 0.83 -12.54
N LEU A 104 -4.80 1.02 -11.34
CA LEU A 104 -4.77 0.01 -10.27
C LEU A 104 -5.63 -1.21 -10.61
N TYR A 105 -6.79 -1.01 -11.23
CA TYR A 105 -7.66 -2.12 -11.62
C TYR A 105 -6.98 -3.13 -12.55
N PRO A 106 -6.44 -2.75 -13.73
CA PRO A 106 -5.80 -3.72 -14.62
C PRO A 106 -4.55 -4.35 -13.99
N LEU A 107 -3.86 -3.64 -13.09
CA LEU A 107 -2.69 -4.16 -12.39
C LEU A 107 -3.07 -5.28 -11.42
N VAL A 108 -4.11 -5.06 -10.60
CA VAL A 108 -4.64 -6.07 -9.68
C VAL A 108 -5.26 -7.24 -10.44
N GLU A 109 -6.00 -6.97 -11.51
CA GLU A 109 -6.57 -8.01 -12.38
C GLU A 109 -5.47 -8.89 -12.99
N SER A 110 -4.36 -8.29 -13.42
CA SER A 110 -3.21 -9.02 -13.98
C SER A 110 -2.42 -9.84 -12.94
N CYS A 111 -2.59 -9.56 -11.64
CA CYS A 111 -2.00 -10.38 -10.61
C CYS A 111 -2.76 -11.70 -10.42
N LEU A 112 -3.97 -11.88 -10.93
CA LEU A 112 -4.80 -13.02 -10.55
C LEU A 112 -4.40 -14.31 -11.28
N PRO A 113 -4.37 -15.46 -10.57
CA PRO A 113 -4.34 -16.77 -11.20
C PRO A 113 -5.52 -16.93 -12.16
N GLU A 114 -5.32 -17.67 -13.24
CA GLU A 114 -6.34 -17.88 -14.27
C GLU A 114 -7.61 -18.52 -13.69
N GLU A 115 -7.48 -19.42 -12.71
CA GLU A 115 -8.62 -20.06 -12.05
C GLU A 115 -9.50 -19.05 -11.29
N VAL A 116 -8.86 -18.17 -10.51
CA VAL A 116 -9.54 -17.09 -9.76
C VAL A 116 -10.19 -16.11 -10.74
N MET A 117 -9.50 -15.77 -11.83
CA MET A 117 -10.01 -14.89 -12.87
C MET A 117 -11.26 -15.47 -13.55
N ARG A 118 -11.26 -16.77 -13.87
CA ARG A 118 -12.43 -17.46 -14.45
C ARG A 118 -13.63 -17.48 -13.50
N THR A 119 -13.39 -17.59 -12.19
CA THR A 119 -14.46 -17.52 -11.18
C THR A 119 -15.00 -16.10 -11.05
N TRP A 120 -14.12 -15.10 -11.04
CA TRP A 120 -14.48 -13.68 -11.08
C TRP A 120 -15.36 -13.36 -12.30
N GLU A 121 -14.96 -13.75 -13.52
CA GLU A 121 -15.73 -13.47 -14.73
C GLU A 121 -17.13 -14.09 -14.73
N ARG A 122 -17.27 -15.31 -14.18
CA ARG A 122 -18.56 -15.98 -14.01
C ARG A 122 -19.47 -15.24 -13.02
N ASN A 123 -18.92 -14.77 -11.90
CA ASN A 123 -19.66 -14.02 -10.88
C ASN A 123 -19.93 -12.57 -11.30
N ARG A 124 -19.10 -11.99 -12.17
CA ARG A 124 -19.22 -10.60 -12.63
C ARG A 124 -20.57 -10.31 -13.28
N GLY A 125 -21.11 -11.27 -14.04
CA GLY A 125 -22.43 -11.15 -14.66
C GLY A 125 -23.58 -11.01 -13.66
N GLN A 126 -23.41 -11.58 -12.45
CA GLN A 126 -24.39 -11.48 -11.36
C GLN A 126 -24.23 -10.19 -10.54
N ILE A 127 -22.99 -9.74 -10.33
CA ILE A 127 -22.65 -8.52 -9.60
C ILE A 127 -23.06 -7.26 -10.39
N ALA A 128 -22.93 -7.29 -11.72
CA ALA A 128 -23.29 -6.17 -12.60
C ALA A 128 -24.81 -5.88 -12.66
N MET A 129 -25.67 -6.75 -12.11
CA MET A 129 -27.12 -6.52 -12.03
C MET A 129 -27.55 -5.76 -10.76
N GLN A 130 -26.63 -5.40 -9.85
CA GLN A 130 -26.96 -4.66 -8.65
C GLN A 130 -27.00 -3.13 -8.91
N PRO A 131 -28.08 -2.43 -8.51
CA PRO A 131 -28.26 -1.00 -8.78
C PRO A 131 -27.31 -0.07 -8.00
N ASP A 132 -26.70 -0.57 -6.92
CA ASP A 132 -25.71 0.12 -6.07
C ASP A 132 -24.25 -0.28 -6.39
N ALA A 133 -24.00 -0.97 -7.51
CA ALA A 133 -22.66 -1.27 -8.04
C ALA A 133 -21.98 0.02 -8.55
N SER A 134 -21.79 0.96 -7.65
CA SER A 134 -21.11 2.22 -7.83
C SER A 134 -19.70 1.94 -8.33
N LYS A 135 -19.43 2.35 -9.58
CA LYS A 135 -18.22 2.87 -10.24
C LYS A 135 -16.80 2.34 -9.89
N ASP A 136 -16.58 1.69 -8.77
CA ASP A 136 -15.30 1.17 -8.31
C ASP A 136 -15.19 -0.34 -8.54
N ARG A 137 -14.77 -0.67 -9.76
CA ARG A 137 -14.50 -2.06 -10.18
C ARG A 137 -13.39 -2.72 -9.34
N LEU A 138 -12.47 -1.93 -8.80
CA LEU A 138 -11.38 -2.41 -7.97
C LEU A 138 -11.91 -2.86 -6.60
N ALA A 139 -12.78 -2.08 -5.98
CA ALA A 139 -13.41 -2.45 -4.71
C ALA A 139 -14.24 -3.74 -4.81
N LEU A 140 -14.99 -3.91 -5.91
CA LEU A 140 -15.75 -5.15 -6.17
C LEU A 140 -14.83 -6.37 -6.29
N LEU A 141 -13.71 -6.21 -6.99
CA LEU A 141 -12.72 -7.28 -7.16
C LEU A 141 -12.07 -7.66 -5.83
N MET A 142 -11.65 -6.68 -5.02
CA MET A 142 -11.07 -6.95 -3.70
C MET A 142 -12.07 -7.60 -2.74
N THR A 143 -13.35 -7.23 -2.82
CA THR A 143 -14.42 -7.87 -2.04
C THR A 143 -14.63 -9.33 -2.45
N PHE A 144 -14.59 -9.62 -3.75
CA PHE A 144 -14.65 -10.99 -4.25
C PHE A 144 -13.46 -11.82 -3.75
N LEU A 145 -12.23 -11.29 -3.86
CA LEU A 145 -11.04 -12.01 -3.40
C LEU A 145 -11.08 -12.30 -1.91
N LYS A 146 -11.56 -11.35 -1.11
CA LYS A 146 -11.78 -11.57 0.32
C LYS A 146 -12.76 -12.74 0.57
N GLY A 147 -13.83 -12.82 -0.20
CA GLY A 147 -14.80 -13.92 -0.11
C GLY A 147 -14.22 -15.28 -0.50
N GLU A 148 -13.35 -15.34 -1.51
CA GLU A 148 -12.64 -16.57 -1.89
C GLU A 148 -11.66 -17.00 -0.78
N VAL A 149 -10.98 -16.05 -0.15
CA VAL A 149 -10.08 -16.32 0.99
C VAL A 149 -10.83 -16.82 2.23
N ASP A 150 -11.97 -16.21 2.55
CA ASP A 150 -12.80 -16.61 3.70
C ASP A 150 -13.52 -17.98 3.46
N GLY A 151 -13.56 -18.45 2.21
CA GLY A 151 -14.19 -19.71 1.80
C GLY A 151 -13.24 -20.91 1.65
N GLU A 152 -11.92 -20.71 1.71
CA GLU A 152 -10.89 -21.77 1.81
C GLU A 152 -10.82 -22.36 3.23
#